data_AF-A0A078IMV4-F1
#
_entry.id   AF-A0A078IMV4-F1
#
_cell.length_a   1.000
_cell.length_b   1.000
_cell.length_c   1.000
_cell.angle_alpha   90.00
_cell.angle_beta   90.00
_cell.angle_gamma   90.00
#
_symmetry.space_group_name_H-M   'P 1'
#
loop_
_entity.id
_entity.type
_entity.pdbx_description
1 polymer ?
#
loop_
_entity_poly.entity_id
_entity_poly.type
_entity_poly.pdbx_seq_one_letter_code
_entity_poly.pdbx_strand_id
1 'polypeptide(L)'
;MAMEVATPAPAPINAPERNIILAPATVETHKKNRIQVSNTKKPLFFYVNLAKRYMQQHNEVELSALGMAITTVVTISEILKNNGLATEKKVLTSTVGMKDETKGRMIEIVLGKSDKFDSLVPPVTNGKTPEEVAKAETEAAVEVQEAAATEA
;
A
#
# COMPACT_ATOMS: atom_id res chain seq x y z
N MET A 1 41.21 55.90 51.26
CA MET A 1 41.82 54.83 50.44
C MET A 1 40.74 53.80 50.19
N ALA A 2 40.09 53.84 49.03
CA ALA A 2 39.11 52.85 48.59
C ALA A 2 39.66 52.23 47.31
N MET A 3 39.87 50.91 47.33
CA MET A 3 40.38 50.13 46.21
C MET A 3 39.22 49.84 45.25
N GLU A 4 39.30 50.35 44.02
CA GLU A 4 38.47 49.89 42.92
C GLU A 4 38.88 48.47 42.52
N VAL A 5 37.92 47.55 42.51
CA VAL A 5 38.10 46.19 41.99
C VAL A 5 37.60 46.20 40.55
N ALA A 6 38.54 46.15 39.60
CA ALA A 6 38.24 46.04 38.18
C ALA A 6 37.71 44.64 37.84
N THR A 7 36.45 44.55 37.43
CA THR A 7 35.87 43.36 36.78
C THR A 7 36.28 43.31 35.29
N PRO A 8 36.84 42.20 34.78
CA PRO A 8 37.15 42.08 33.36
C PRO A 8 35.89 41.75 32.54
N ALA A 9 35.73 42.44 31.42
CA ALA A 9 34.69 42.21 30.42
C ALA A 9 34.83 40.81 29.77
N PRO A 10 33.74 40.08 29.49
CA PRO A 10 33.80 38.81 28.79
C PRO A 10 34.09 39.04 27.29
N ALA A 11 35.11 38.33 26.79
CA ALA A 11 35.49 38.30 25.38
C ALA A 11 34.37 37.72 24.49
N PRO A 12 34.27 38.12 23.20
CA PRO A 12 33.30 37.57 22.27
C PRO A 12 33.66 36.11 21.95
N ILE A 13 32.72 35.21 22.23
CA ILE A 13 32.79 33.79 21.87
C ILE A 13 32.62 33.70 20.36
N ASN A 14 33.70 33.31 19.67
CA ASN A 14 33.70 33.03 18.25
C ASN A 14 32.89 31.74 18.00
N ALA A 15 31.68 31.87 17.45
CA ALA A 15 30.84 30.73 17.11
C ALA A 15 31.37 30.08 15.82
N PRO A 16 31.72 28.77 15.79
CA PRO A 16 31.98 28.08 14.55
C PRO A 16 30.66 27.88 13.81
N GLU A 17 30.55 28.50 12.64
CA GLU A 17 29.45 28.28 11.69
C GLU A 17 29.37 26.78 11.38
N ARG A 18 28.37 26.11 11.95
CA ARG A 18 28.00 24.75 11.56
C ARG A 18 27.46 24.84 10.13
N ASN A 19 28.33 24.56 9.18
CA ASN A 19 27.97 24.33 7.79
C ASN A 19 27.12 23.05 7.75
N ILE A 20 25.79 23.21 7.85
CA ILE A 20 24.84 22.11 7.69
C ILE A 20 24.87 21.76 6.22
N ILE A 21 25.63 20.72 5.87
CA ILE A 21 25.48 20.03 4.59
C ILE A 21 24.08 19.42 4.64
N LEU A 22 23.12 20.12 4.03
CA LEU A 22 21.79 19.63 3.74
C LEU A 22 21.98 18.48 2.75
N ALA A 23 22.13 17.26 3.29
CA ALA A 23 21.92 16.05 2.53
C ALA A 23 20.56 16.22 1.80
N PRO A 24 20.46 15.89 0.50
CA PRO A 24 19.22 16.08 -0.20
C PRO A 24 18.17 15.28 0.57
N ALA A 25 17.16 15.98 1.07
CA ALA A 25 15.93 15.36 1.51
C ALA A 25 15.54 14.42 0.36
N THR A 26 15.70 13.12 0.57
CA THR A 26 15.16 12.14 -0.36
C THR A 26 13.68 12.46 -0.34
N VAL A 27 13.22 13.12 -1.40
CA VAL A 27 11.83 13.16 -1.80
C VAL A 27 11.43 11.70 -1.78
N GLU A 28 10.84 11.27 -0.66
CA GLU A 28 10.23 9.96 -0.52
C GLU A 28 9.12 9.99 -1.57
N THR A 29 9.49 9.58 -2.77
CA THR A 29 8.58 9.47 -3.89
C THR A 29 7.58 8.46 -3.38
N HIS A 30 6.42 8.95 -2.96
CA HIS A 30 5.38 8.14 -2.34
C HIS A 30 5.18 6.95 -3.26
N LYS A 31 5.70 5.79 -2.87
CA LYS A 31 5.70 4.65 -3.76
C LYS A 31 4.24 4.32 -4.00
N LYS A 32 3.86 4.26 -5.28
CA LYS A 32 2.45 4.12 -5.69
C LYS A 32 1.82 2.81 -5.16
N ASN A 33 2.65 1.87 -4.71
CA ASN A 33 2.29 0.60 -4.12
C ASN A 33 2.18 0.59 -2.58
N ARG A 34 2.15 1.75 -1.90
CA ARG A 34 1.94 1.83 -0.44
C ARG A 34 0.46 1.99 -0.07
N ILE A 35 -0.03 1.13 0.82
CA ILE A 35 -1.37 1.18 1.40
C ILE A 35 -1.24 1.51 2.89
N GLN A 36 -1.79 2.66 3.28
CA GLN A 36 -1.95 2.98 4.69
C GLN A 36 -3.30 2.48 5.19
N VAL A 37 -3.25 1.53 6.11
CA VAL A 37 -4.42 0.96 6.76
C VAL A 37 -4.74 1.76 8.02
N SER A 38 -6.02 2.09 8.17
CA SER A 38 -6.55 2.77 9.35
C SER A 38 -7.74 1.97 9.87
N ASN A 39 -8.06 2.13 11.15
CA ASN A 39 -9.24 1.50 11.78
C ASN A 39 -10.54 2.31 11.52
N THR A 40 -10.54 3.18 10.52
CA THR A 40 -11.72 4.00 10.20
C THR A 40 -12.66 3.25 9.28
N LYS A 41 -13.81 3.86 8.93
CA LYS A 41 -15.01 3.34 8.24
C LYS A 41 -14.84 2.42 7.02
N LYS A 42 -13.63 2.13 6.55
CA LYS A 42 -13.36 1.21 5.45
C LYS A 42 -13.51 -0.24 5.94
N PRO A 43 -14.32 -1.07 5.25
CA PRO A 43 -14.44 -2.48 5.61
C PRO A 43 -13.11 -3.21 5.35
N LEU A 44 -12.86 -4.30 6.08
CA LEU A 44 -11.60 -5.07 5.97
C LEU A 44 -11.27 -5.47 4.51
N PHE A 45 -12.27 -5.96 3.78
CA PHE A 45 -12.12 -6.38 2.38
C PHE A 45 -11.78 -5.25 1.40
N PHE A 46 -11.99 -3.98 1.77
CA PHE A 46 -11.54 -2.86 0.96
C PHE A 46 -10.03 -2.90 0.75
N TYR A 47 -9.28 -3.12 1.83
CA TYR A 47 -7.82 -3.16 1.78
C TYR A 47 -7.30 -4.45 1.10
N VAL A 48 -8.00 -5.57 1.28
CA VAL A 48 -7.68 -6.83 0.57
C VAL A 48 -7.80 -6.63 -0.94
N ASN A 49 -8.89 -6.03 -1.41
CA ASN A 49 -9.12 -5.80 -2.84
C ASN A 49 -8.16 -4.74 -3.41
N LEU A 50 -7.85 -3.70 -2.62
CA LEU A 50 -6.86 -2.71 -3.00
C LEU A 50 -5.46 -3.33 -3.14
N ALA A 51 -5.07 -4.21 -2.22
CA ALA A 51 -3.80 -4.93 -2.28
C ALA A 51 -3.71 -5.81 -3.53
N LYS A 52 -4.78 -6.55 -3.87
CA LYS A 52 -4.84 -7.32 -5.13
C LYS A 52 -4.58 -6.42 -6.35
N ARG A 53 -5.25 -5.27 -6.43
CA ARG A 53 -5.05 -4.33 -7.54
C ARG A 53 -3.62 -3.78 -7.59
N TYR A 54 -3.03 -3.46 -6.44
CA TYR A 54 -1.66 -2.93 -6.39
C TYR A 54 -0.63 -4.00 -6.77
N MET A 55 -0.84 -5.24 -6.34
CA MET A 55 0.00 -6.38 -6.74
C MET A 55 -0.10 -6.68 -8.24
N GLN A 56 -1.25 -6.45 -8.89
CA GLN A 56 -1.37 -6.54 -10.35
C GLN A 56 -0.56 -5.47 -11.08
N GLN A 57 -0.52 -4.24 -10.55
CA GLN A 57 0.12 -3.11 -11.23
C GLN A 57 1.63 -3.03 -10.97
N HIS A 58 2.07 -3.44 -9.78
CA HIS A 58 3.43 -3.19 -9.29
C HIS A 58 4.17 -4.46 -8.84
N ASN A 59 3.57 -5.65 -8.97
CA ASN A 59 4.08 -6.96 -8.49
C ASN A 59 4.31 -7.06 -6.97
N GLU A 60 4.30 -5.94 -6.25
CA GLU A 60 4.52 -5.82 -4.83
C GLU A 60 3.58 -4.79 -4.21
N VAL A 61 3.29 -4.96 -2.94
CA VAL A 61 2.48 -4.03 -2.15
C VAL A 61 3.09 -3.83 -0.76
N GLU A 62 3.10 -2.59 -0.29
CA GLU A 62 3.56 -2.22 1.05
C GLU A 62 2.36 -1.86 1.91
N LEU A 63 2.08 -2.62 2.97
CA LEU A 63 1.02 -2.36 3.94
C LEU A 63 1.60 -1.68 5.18
N SER A 64 1.09 -0.52 5.55
CA SER A 64 1.51 0.23 6.74
C SER A 64 0.33 0.52 7.66
N ALA A 65 0.53 0.40 8.97
CA ALA A 65 -0.46 0.78 9.97
C ALA A 65 0.19 1.31 11.26
N LEU A 66 -0.61 2.07 12.02
CA LEU A 66 -0.24 2.62 13.32
C LEU A 66 -1.28 2.21 14.37
N GLY A 67 -0.81 1.85 15.57
CA GLY A 67 -1.65 1.60 16.73
C GLY A 67 -2.65 0.47 16.53
N MET A 68 -3.94 0.72 16.79
CA MET A 68 -4.99 -0.31 16.71
C MET A 68 -5.17 -0.89 15.30
N ALA A 69 -4.77 -0.17 14.24
CA ALA A 69 -4.88 -0.68 12.87
C ALA A 69 -3.84 -1.75 12.52
N ILE A 70 -2.85 -2.00 13.39
CA ILE A 70 -1.82 -3.03 13.19
C ILE A 70 -2.47 -4.42 13.04
N THR A 71 -3.49 -4.73 13.84
CA THR A 71 -4.20 -6.00 13.78
C THR A 71 -4.81 -6.23 12.39
N THR A 72 -5.45 -5.20 11.83
CA THR A 72 -6.03 -5.25 10.49
C THR A 72 -4.99 -5.55 9.41
N VAL A 73 -3.79 -4.96 9.48
CA VAL A 73 -2.71 -5.24 8.52
C VAL A 73 -2.24 -6.68 8.61
N VAL A 74 -2.10 -7.22 9.81
CA VAL A 74 -1.74 -8.63 10.03
C VAL A 74 -2.81 -9.55 9.45
N THR A 75 -4.09 -9.26 9.69
CA THR A 75 -5.20 -10.04 9.12
C THR A 75 -5.22 -9.98 7.58
N ILE A 76 -4.99 -8.81 6.98
CA ILE A 76 -4.95 -8.68 5.51
C ILE A 76 -3.80 -9.49 4.92
N SER A 77 -2.60 -9.41 5.50
CA SER A 77 -1.44 -10.16 5.02
C SER A 77 -1.67 -11.67 5.15
N GLU A 78 -2.29 -12.10 6.23
CA GLU A 78 -2.65 -13.50 6.46
C GLU A 78 -3.69 -14.01 5.44
N ILE A 79 -4.74 -13.24 5.17
CA ILE A 79 -5.74 -13.58 4.14
C ILE A 79 -5.09 -13.73 2.76
N LEU A 80 -4.18 -12.83 2.39
CA LEU A 80 -3.52 -12.90 1.07
C LEU A 80 -2.57 -14.11 0.96
N LYS A 81 -1.84 -14.44 2.03
CA LYS A 81 -0.96 -15.63 2.07
C LYS A 81 -1.75 -16.93 2.09
N ASN A 82 -2.79 -17.03 2.91
CA ASN A 82 -3.60 -18.25 3.05
C ASN A 82 -4.34 -18.60 1.75
N ASN A 83 -4.77 -17.59 1.00
CA ASN A 83 -5.36 -17.77 -0.33
C ASN A 83 -4.31 -18.05 -1.42
N GLY A 84 -3.02 -18.09 -1.09
CA GLY A 84 -1.95 -18.30 -2.06
C GLY A 84 -1.83 -17.18 -3.08
N LEU A 85 -2.15 -15.94 -2.70
CA LEU A 85 -2.05 -14.76 -3.57
C LEU A 85 -0.74 -13.97 -3.35
N ALA A 86 -0.17 -14.07 -2.15
CA ALA A 86 1.00 -13.29 -1.78
C ALA A 86 2.05 -14.12 -1.05
N THR A 87 3.30 -13.71 -1.20
CA THR A 87 4.43 -14.14 -0.37
C THR A 87 4.96 -12.94 0.43
N GLU A 88 5.34 -13.15 1.68
CA GLU A 88 5.95 -12.09 2.48
C GLU A 88 7.40 -11.88 2.09
N LYS A 89 7.77 -10.62 1.83
CA LYS A 89 9.16 -10.23 1.55
C LYS A 89 9.84 -9.63 2.76
N LYS A 90 9.10 -8.79 3.50
CA LYS A 90 9.65 -8.05 4.64
C LYS A 90 8.57 -7.72 5.66
N VAL A 91 8.90 -7.83 6.93
CA VAL A 91 8.07 -7.38 8.06
C VAL A 91 8.94 -6.50 8.95
N LEU A 92 8.51 -5.27 9.18
CA LEU A 92 9.19 -4.28 10.00
C LEU A 92 8.23 -3.71 11.03
N THR A 93 8.69 -3.58 12.25
CA THR A 93 7.97 -2.88 13.32
C THR A 93 8.85 -1.78 13.87
N SER A 94 8.33 -0.56 13.94
CA SER A 94 9.06 0.61 14.41
C SER A 94 8.24 1.35 15.47
N THR A 95 8.93 2.11 16.32
CA THR A 95 8.27 3.07 17.21
C THR A 95 8.49 4.46 16.65
N VAL A 96 7.42 5.20 16.39
CA VAL A 96 7.47 6.59 15.93
C VAL A 96 7.11 7.52 17.09
N GLY A 97 8.00 8.49 17.35
CA GLY A 97 7.71 9.60 18.24
C GLY A 97 6.82 10.59 17.51
N MET A 98 5.58 10.75 17.93
CA MET A 98 4.69 11.78 17.41
C MET A 98 4.99 13.10 18.13
N LYS A 99 4.58 14.22 17.53
CA LYS A 99 4.74 15.56 18.13
C LYS A 99 3.90 15.72 19.41
N ASP A 100 2.87 14.88 19.54
CA ASP A 100 2.12 14.61 20.77
C ASP A 100 2.84 13.49 21.54
N GLU A 101 2.96 13.60 22.87
CA GLU A 101 3.76 12.68 23.73
C GLU A 101 3.34 11.18 23.64
N THR A 102 2.31 10.86 22.87
CA THR A 102 1.92 9.50 22.52
C THR A 102 2.89 8.90 21.50
N LYS A 103 3.81 8.06 21.99
CA LYS A 103 4.63 7.18 21.15
C LYS A 103 3.73 6.17 20.43
N GLY A 104 3.65 6.29 19.10
CA GLY A 104 2.90 5.37 18.26
C GLY A 104 3.77 4.17 17.84
N ARG A 105 3.26 2.95 18.00
CA ARG A 105 3.86 1.78 17.34
C ARG A 105 3.35 1.71 15.91
N MET A 106 4.24 1.45 14.96
CA MET A 106 3.89 1.25 13.55
C MET A 106 4.44 -0.07 13.03
N ILE A 107 3.76 -0.61 12.02
CA ILE A 107 4.17 -1.81 11.30
C ILE A 107 4.20 -1.52 9.80
N GLU A 108 5.14 -2.14 9.10
CA GLU A 108 5.24 -2.15 7.65
C GLU A 108 5.47 -3.58 7.16
N ILE A 109 4.63 -4.04 6.24
CA ILE A 109 4.72 -5.38 5.65
C ILE A 109 4.81 -5.22 4.13
N VAL A 110 5.86 -5.78 3.53
CA VAL A 110 6.02 -5.85 2.08
C VAL A 110 5.63 -7.24 1.62
N LEU A 111 4.63 -7.30 0.74
CA LEU A 111 4.14 -8.53 0.12
C LEU A 111 4.48 -8.54 -1.37
N GLY A 112 4.95 -9.67 -1.86
CA GLY A 112 5.18 -9.94 -3.28
C GLY A 112 4.09 -10.82 -3.88
N LYS A 113 3.89 -10.71 -5.19
CA LYS A 113 3.04 -11.59 -5.98
C LYS A 113 3.54 -13.04 -5.91
N SER A 114 2.66 -13.99 -5.62
CA SER A 114 2.96 -15.42 -5.69
C SER A 114 2.68 -15.98 -7.08
N ASP A 115 3.24 -17.14 -7.40
CA ASP A 115 3.06 -17.80 -8.71
C ASP A 115 1.59 -18.13 -9.04
N LYS A 116 0.77 -18.38 -8.01
CA LYS A 116 -0.66 -18.70 -8.15
C LYS A 116 -1.55 -17.47 -8.37
N PHE A 117 -0.98 -16.26 -8.34
CA PHE A 117 -1.76 -15.03 -8.36
C PHE A 117 -2.48 -14.80 -9.70
N ASP A 118 -1.79 -15.00 -10.83
CA ASP A 118 -2.38 -14.77 -12.16
C ASP A 118 -3.52 -15.77 -12.47
N SER A 119 -3.49 -16.95 -11.87
CA SER A 119 -4.56 -17.94 -12.01
C SER A 119 -5.80 -17.59 -11.17
N LEU A 120 -5.61 -16.96 -10.01
CA LEU A 120 -6.67 -16.69 -9.04
C LEU A 120 -7.26 -15.28 -9.15
N VAL A 121 -6.53 -14.35 -9.78
CA VAL A 121 -6.98 -12.99 -10.02
C VAL A 121 -6.88 -12.71 -11.51
N PRO A 122 -8.01 -12.73 -12.26
CA PRO A 122 -7.97 -12.41 -13.67
C PRO A 122 -7.41 -10.99 -13.88
N PRO A 123 -6.68 -10.75 -14.98
CA PRO A 123 -6.18 -9.41 -15.28
C PRO A 123 -7.37 -8.45 -15.31
N VAL A 124 -7.23 -7.30 -14.65
CA VAL A 124 -8.24 -6.24 -14.71
C VAL A 124 -8.22 -5.72 -16.14
N THR A 125 -9.12 -6.24 -16.97
CA THR A 125 -9.46 -5.62 -18.24
C THR A 125 -10.09 -4.28 -17.89
N ASN A 126 -9.36 -3.19 -18.11
CA ASN A 126 -9.96 -1.86 -18.06
C ASN A 126 -11.07 -1.82 -19.13
N GLY A 127 -12.32 -2.00 -18.70
CA GLY A 127 -13.51 -1.78 -19.51
C GLY A 127 -13.80 -2.86 -20.56
N LYS A 128 -14.37 -3.99 -20.14
CA LYS A 128 -15.62 -4.48 -20.76
C LYS A 128 -16.40 -5.28 -19.73
N THR A 129 -17.61 -4.81 -19.46
CA THR A 129 -18.61 -5.38 -18.56
C THR A 129 -18.81 -6.87 -18.84
N PRO A 130 -18.88 -7.76 -17.82
CA PRO A 130 -19.19 -9.18 -18.01
C PRO A 130 -20.61 -9.50 -18.49
N GLU A 131 -21.40 -8.50 -18.89
CA GLU A 131 -22.82 -8.69 -19.25
C GLU A 131 -23.07 -8.87 -20.76
N GLU A 132 -22.02 -9.07 -21.56
CA GLU A 132 -22.15 -9.30 -23.02
C GLU A 132 -21.19 -10.39 -23.50
N VAL A 133 -21.17 -11.54 -22.81
CA VAL A 133 -20.59 -12.79 -23.36
C VAL A 133 -21.61 -13.93 -23.32
N ALA A 134 -22.76 -13.76 -22.65
CA ALA A 134 -23.82 -14.77 -22.58
C ALA A 134 -24.90 -14.67 -23.67
N LYS A 135 -24.73 -13.81 -24.69
CA LYS A 135 -25.71 -13.63 -25.78
C LYS A 135 -25.20 -13.92 -27.19
N ALA A 136 -23.94 -14.31 -27.37
CA ALA A 136 -23.36 -14.52 -28.70
C ALA A 136 -23.21 -16.00 -29.13
N GLU A 137 -23.52 -16.97 -28.26
CA GLU A 137 -23.41 -18.40 -28.60
C GLU A 137 -24.75 -19.17 -28.63
N THR A 138 -25.88 -18.51 -28.40
CA THR A 138 -27.22 -19.14 -28.47
C THR A 138 -28.07 -18.73 -29.67
N GLU A 139 -27.64 -17.77 -30.49
CA GLU A 139 -28.38 -17.36 -31.71
C GLU A 139 -27.90 -18.06 -32.99
N ALA A 140 -26.72 -18.69 -33.01
CA ALA A 140 -26.22 -19.39 -34.21
C ALA A 140 -26.80 -20.81 -34.40
N ALA A 141 -27.59 -21.33 -33.45
CA ALA A 141 -28.12 -22.70 -33.52
C ALA A 141 -29.59 -22.79 -33.99
N VAL A 142 -30.30 -21.67 -34.16
CA VAL A 142 -31.73 -21.68 -34.53
C VAL A 142 -31.98 -21.50 -36.03
N GLU A 143 -31.05 -20.93 -36.80
CA GLU A 143 -31.29 -20.66 -38.24
C GLU A 143 -31.11 -21.88 -39.17
N VAL A 144 -30.67 -23.04 -38.67
CA VAL A 144 -30.42 -24.23 -39.54
C VAL A 144 -31.60 -25.21 -39.55
N GLN A 145 -32.67 -25.01 -38.77
CA GLN A 145 -33.80 -25.96 -38.72
C GLN A 145 -35.07 -25.52 -39.46
N GLU A 146 -35.13 -24.31 -40.03
CA GLU A 146 -36.32 -23.82 -40.76
C GLU A 146 -36.14 -23.79 -42.29
N ALA A 147 -35.36 -24.72 -42.85
CA ALA A 147 -35.23 -24.89 -44.31
C ALA A 147 -35.60 -26.29 -44.83
N ALA A 148 -36.04 -27.21 -43.98
CA ALA A 148 -36.26 -28.62 -44.36
C ALA A 148 -37.71 -29.11 -44.35
N ALA A 149 -38.71 -28.24 -44.17
CA ALA A 149 -40.11 -28.66 -44.08
C ALA A 149 -41.07 -27.86 -44.97
N THR A 150 -40.78 -27.77 -46.27
CA THR A 150 -41.82 -27.49 -47.27
C THR A 150 -41.45 -28.05 -48.65
N GLU A 151 -41.29 -29.37 -48.77
CA GLU A 151 -41.51 -30.07 -50.05
C GLU A 151 -41.88 -31.54 -49.77
N ALA A 152 -43.18 -31.82 -49.65
CA ALA A 152 -43.83 -33.12 -49.89
C ALA A 152 -45.36 -32.93 -49.85
#